data_AF-A0AAD5TBJ9-F1
#
_entry.id   AF-A0AAD5TBJ9-F1
#
_cell.length_a   1.000
_cell.length_b   1.000
_cell.length_c   1.000
_cell.angle_alpha   90.00
_cell.angle_beta   90.00
_cell.angle_gamma   90.00
#
_symmetry.space_group_name_H-M   'P 1'
#
loop_
_entity.id
_entity.type
_entity.pdbx_description
1 polymer ?
#
loop_
_entity_poly.entity_id
_entity_poly.type
_entity_poly.pdbx_seq_one_letter_code
_entity_poly.pdbx_strand_id
1 'polypeptide(L)'
;MESKELDRTLQSLACGKIRVLNKNPKGRDVNPTDSFDFNESFENPLYRIKINSIQLKETVEENKDTTEKVFSDRQYQVDAAI
;
A
#
# COMPACT_ATOMS: atom_id res chain seq x y z
N MET A 1 -3.37 8.67 14.40
CA MET A 1 -3.27 8.59 12.93
C MET A 1 -1.99 7.85 12.62
N GLU A 2 -2.13 6.69 11.99
CA GLU A 2 -1.10 5.66 11.93
C GLU A 2 -0.06 6.04 10.87
N SER A 3 1.23 6.09 11.20
CA SER A 3 2.32 6.45 10.25
C SER A 3 2.19 5.71 8.90
N LYS A 4 1.72 4.46 8.96
CA LYS A 4 1.47 3.60 7.80
C LYS A 4 0.41 4.16 6.84
N GLU A 5 -0.58 4.87 7.34
CA GLU A 5 -1.63 5.47 6.50
C GLU A 5 -1.10 6.70 5.77
N LEU A 6 -0.32 7.55 6.45
CA LEU A 6 0.34 8.69 5.83
C LEU A 6 1.30 8.26 4.72
N ASP A 7 2.13 7.25 5.00
CA ASP A 7 3.07 6.70 4.03
C ASP A 7 2.33 6.18 2.79
N ARG A 8 1.20 5.48 2.97
CA ARG A 8 0.35 5.01 1.86
C ARG A 8 -0.22 6.17 1.05
N THR A 9 -0.72 7.22 1.71
CA THR A 9 -1.27 8.39 1.04
C THR A 9 -0.19 9.08 0.20
N LEU A 10 0.99 9.32 0.77
CA LEU A 10 2.12 9.94 0.05
C LEU A 10 2.62 9.05 -1.09
N GLN A 11 2.66 7.73 -0.88
CA GLN A 11 3.06 6.78 -1.92
C GLN A 11 2.08 6.81 -3.11
N SER A 12 0.77 6.84 -2.85
CA SER A 12 -0.26 6.97 -3.88
C SER A 12 -0.14 8.26 -4.70
N LEU A 13 0.20 9.37 -4.04
CA LEU A 13 0.24 10.70 -4.66
C LEU A 13 1.54 10.99 -5.41
N ALA A 14 2.67 10.36 -5.02
CA ALA A 14 4.00 10.70 -5.53
C ALA A 14 4.73 9.55 -6.24
N CYS A 15 4.47 8.30 -5.87
CA CYS A 15 5.20 7.13 -6.39
C CYS A 15 4.42 6.35 -7.45
N GLY A 16 3.10 6.52 -7.50
CA GLY A 16 2.19 5.86 -8.43
C GLY A 16 2.30 6.32 -9.88
N LYS A 17 1.31 5.92 -10.70
CA LYS A 17 1.21 6.31 -12.12
C LYS A 17 0.81 7.78 -12.28
N ILE A 18 -0.07 8.26 -11.41
CA ILE A 18 -0.54 9.64 -11.37
C ILE A 18 0.24 10.34 -10.26
N ARG A 19 1.08 11.31 -10.61
CA ARG A 19 2.02 11.96 -9.69
C ARG A 19 1.68 13.43 -9.55
N VAL A 20 0.78 13.72 -8.62
CA VAL A 20 0.41 15.10 -8.26
C VAL A 20 1.41 15.74 -7.30
N LEU A 21 2.26 14.92 -6.66
CA LEU A 21 3.41 15.35 -5.88
C LEU A 21 4.71 14.84 -6.50
N ASN A 22 5.75 15.65 -6.41
CA ASN A 22 7.13 15.30 -6.74
C ASN A 22 7.84 14.84 -5.47
N LYS A 23 8.50 13.68 -5.52
CA LYS A 23 9.26 13.10 -4.41
C LYS A 23 10.76 13.19 -4.67
N ASN A 24 11.51 13.61 -3.65
CA ASN A 24 12.98 13.63 -3.66
C ASN A 24 13.53 12.91 -2.42
N PRO A 25 14.37 11.87 -2.58
CA PRO A 25 14.77 11.22 -3.83
C PRO A 25 13.64 10.41 -4.48
N LYS A 26 13.67 10.34 -5.81
CA LYS A 26 12.72 9.54 -6.60
C LYS A 26 12.87 8.06 -6.26
N GLY A 27 11.77 7.39 -5.96
CA GLY A 27 11.75 5.98 -5.58
C GLY A 27 10.33 5.43 -5.52
N ARG A 28 10.20 4.14 -5.17
CA ARG A 28 8.91 3.47 -4.99
C ARG A 28 8.37 3.56 -3.57
N ASP A 29 9.28 3.68 -2.60
CA ASP A 29 8.99 3.67 -1.17
C ASP A 29 9.08 5.08 -0.59
N VAL A 30 8.32 5.33 0.46
CA VAL A 30 8.32 6.59 1.22
C VAL A 30 9.15 6.39 2.47
N ASN A 31 10.16 7.23 2.65
CA ASN A 31 10.99 7.25 3.84
C ASN A 31 10.76 8.56 4.62
N PRO A 32 11.02 8.57 5.93
CA PRO A 32 10.87 9.77 6.76
C PRO A 32 11.76 10.96 6.34
N THR A 33 12.83 10.70 5.59
CA THR A 33 13.78 11.71 5.10
C THR A 33 13.42 12.28 3.74
N ASP A 34 12.38 11.75 3.09
CA ASP A 34 12.00 12.17 1.75
C ASP A 34 11.25 13.51 1.79
N SER A 35 11.52 14.37 0.81
CA SER A 35 10.79 15.62 0.62
C SER A 35 9.76 15.50 -0.49
N PHE A 36 8.65 16.21 -0.34
CA PHE A 36 7.54 16.21 -1.27
C PHE A 36 7.15 17.64 -1.63
N ASP A 37 7.04 17.91 -2.93
CA ASP A 37 6.66 19.22 -3.47
C ASP A 37 5.46 19.06 -4.40
N PHE A 38 4.65 20.11 -4.55
CA PHE A 38 3.57 20.10 -5.53
C PHE A 38 4.11 19.98 -6.95
N ASN A 39 3.49 19.14 -7.78
CA ASN A 39 3.90 19.00 -9.18
C ASN A 39 3.15 20.01 -10.05
N GLU A 40 3.74 21.20 -10.23
CA GLU A 40 3.19 22.26 -11.09
C GLU A 40 3.05 21.86 -12.55
N SER A 41 3.87 20.90 -13.01
CA SER A 41 3.82 20.37 -14.39
C SER A 41 2.85 19.19 -14.53
N PHE A 42 2.03 18.90 -13.52
CA PHE A 42 1.06 17.82 -13.60
C PHE A 42 -0.05 18.14 -14.62
N GLU A 43 -0.20 17.26 -15.60
CA GLU A 43 -1.25 17.34 -16.61
C GLU A 43 -1.97 15.99 -16.76
N ASN A 44 -3.27 16.02 -16.98
CA ASN A 44 -4.06 14.84 -17.28
C ASN A 44 -5.19 15.17 -18.26
N PRO A 45 -5.42 14.33 -19.29
CA PRO A 45 -6.49 14.56 -20.26
C PRO A 45 -7.90 14.49 -19.66
N LEU A 46 -8.07 13.88 -18.48
CA LEU A 46 -9.37 13.77 -17.81
C LEU A 46 -9.60 14.89 -16.80
N TYR A 47 -10.78 15.49 -16.84
CA TYR A 47 -11.21 16.48 -15.83
C TYR A 47 -11.39 15.86 -14.43
N ARG A 48 -11.86 14.60 -14.36
CA ARG A 48 -12.00 13.86 -13.10
C ARG A 48 -10.98 12.73 -13.06
N ILE A 49 -10.09 12.81 -12.08
CA ILE A 49 -8.99 11.87 -11.90
C ILE A 49 -9.22 11.15 -10.58
N LYS A 50 -9.28 9.82 -10.61
CA LYS A 50 -9.37 9.00 -9.40
C LYS A 50 -7.98 8.47 -9.06
N ILE A 51 -7.43 8.91 -7.94
CA ILE A 51 -6.21 8.34 -7.35
C ILE A 51 -6.65 7.31 -6.31
N ASN A 52 -6.37 6.04 -6.56
CA ASN A 52 -6.66 4.98 -5.61
C ASN A 52 -5.53 4.90 -4.55
N SER A 53 -5.90 4.52 -3.33
CA SER A 53 -4.93 4.16 -2.30
C SER A 53 -4.18 2.89 -2.75
N ILE A 54 -2.84 2.91 -2.68
CA ILE A 54 -2.01 1.74 -2.96
C ILE A 54 -2.26 0.74 -1.83
N GLN A 55 -2.81 -0.40 -2.21
CA GLN A 55 -2.90 -1.54 -1.32
C GLN A 55 -1.50 -2.14 -1.18
N LEU A 56 -1.06 -2.36 0.05
CA LEU A 56 0.11 -3.21 0.27
C LEU A 56 -0.21 -4.58 -0.32
N LYS A 57 0.69 -5.10 -1.16
CA LYS A 57 0.73 -6.54 -1.35
C LYS A 57 1.05 -7.13 0.02
N GLU A 58 0.19 -8.00 0.53
CA GLU A 58 0.47 -8.75 1.75
C GLU A 58 1.88 -9.31 1.67
N THR A 59 2.63 -9.10 2.74
CA THR A 59 3.99 -9.64 2.84
C THR A 59 3.94 -11.17 2.76
N VAL A 60 5.05 -11.79 2.36
CA VAL A 60 5.14 -13.26 2.35
C VAL A 60 4.92 -13.82 3.77
N GLU A 61 5.28 -13.06 4.81
CA GLU A 61 4.98 -13.38 6.19
C GLU A 61 3.49 -13.38 6.50
N GLU A 62 2.73 -12.34 6.12
CA GLU A 62 1.27 -12.28 6.36
C GLU A 62 0.51 -13.40 5.61
N ASN A 63 0.97 -13.75 4.40
CA ASN A 63 0.43 -14.90 3.67
C ASN A 63 0.69 -16.24 4.38
N LYS A 64 1.89 -16.41 4.96
CA LYS A 64 2.23 -17.61 5.74
C LYS A 64 1.38 -17.70 7.00
N ASP A 65 1.25 -16.60 7.75
CA ASP A 65 0.48 -16.55 8.99
C ASP A 65 -1.01 -16.88 8.74
N THR A 66 -1.57 -16.34 7.65
CA THR A 66 -2.93 -16.64 7.22
C THR A 66 -3.08 -18.11 6.81
N THR A 67 -2.09 -18.66 6.09
CA THR A 67 -2.09 -20.07 5.70
C THR A 67 -1.99 -21.00 6.91
N GLU A 68 -1.11 -20.69 7.88
CA GLU A 68 -0.95 -21.48 9.11
C GLU A 68 -2.22 -21.47 9.97
N LYS A 69 -2.89 -20.32 10.12
CA LYS A 69 -4.18 -20.26 10.83
C LYS A 69 -5.25 -21.12 10.15
N VAL A 70 -5.33 -21.09 8.83
CA VAL A 70 -6.27 -21.93 8.06
C VAL A 70 -5.95 -23.43 8.23
N PHE A 71 -4.68 -23.81 8.32
CA PHE A 71 -4.28 -25.19 8.61
C PHE A 71 -4.63 -25.61 10.05
N SER A 72 -4.39 -24.74 11.04
CA SER A 72 -4.74 -25.00 12.44
C SER A 72 -6.25 -25.18 12.62
N ASP A 73 -7.07 -24.34 11.99
CA ASP A 73 -8.54 -24.44 12.08
C ASP A 73 -9.09 -25.72 11.44
N ARG A 74 -8.45 -26.22 10.38
CA ARG A 74 -8.82 -27.52 9.78
C ARG A 74 -8.54 -28.69 10.73
N GLN A 75 -7.48 -28.61 11.53
CA GLN A 75 -7.14 -29.66 12.49
C GLN A 75 -8.19 -29.76 13.61
N TYR A 76 -8.71 -28.62 14.09
CA TYR A 76 -9.80 -28.59 15.07
C TYR A 76 -11.15 -29.09 14.52
N GLN A 77 -11.44 -28.85 13.23
CA GLN A 77 -12.67 -29.37 12.60
C GLN A 77 -12.67 -30.90 12.43
N VAL A 78 -11.51 -31.50 12.19
CA VAL A 78 -11.38 -32.96 12.03
C VAL A 78 -11.54 -33.67 13.38
N ASP A 79 -11.02 -33.09 14.47
CA ASP A 79 -11.11 -33.67 15.82
C ASP A 79 -12.53 -33.59 16.42
N ALA A 80 -13.34 -32.62 15.97
CA ALA A 80 -14.75 -32.47 16.37
C ALA A 80 -15.74 -33.32 15.54
N ALA A 81 -15.25 -34.03 14.51
CA ALA A 81 -16.06 -34.85 13.60
C ALA A 81 -15.84 -36.38 13.76
N ILE A 82 -15.13 -36.80 14.81
CA ILE A 82 -14.96 -38.21 15.22
C ILE A 82 -15.84 -38.51 16.43
#